data_AF-A0AA40TH69-F1
#
_entry.id   AF-A0AA40TH69-F1
#
_cell.length_a   1.000
_cell.length_b   1.000
_cell.length_c   1.000
_cell.angle_alpha   90.00
_cell.angle_beta   90.00
_cell.angle_gamma   90.00
#
_symmetry.space_group_name_H-M   'P 1'
#
loop_
_entity.id
_entity.type
_entity.pdbx_description
1 polymer ?
#
loop_
_entity_poly.entity_id
_entity_poly.type
_entity_poly.pdbx_seq_one_letter_code
_entity_poly.pdbx_strand_id
1 'polypeptide(L)'
;WKGIGLVLRMGYLPAWAVCPVWSPARANEEISRLQQQITQWNDSYWKQGESAVDDGVYDQLNAQLIQWQRCFGDEVPPDLSAPPMGGTVSHPVPHTGVRKLADKQALQQWMHARSDLWVQPKVDGVAVTLVYRNGNLVRAISRGNGLKGEDWTQKVLQIPSVPHSTKGNLANSTLQGEIFLQQEGHIQKQRGGMNARSKVAGLMMRQSNPE
;
A
#
# COMPACT_ATOMS: atom_id res chain seq x y z
N TRP A 1 4.63 -49.94 -38.63
CA TRP A 1 3.72 -48.82 -38.33
C TRP A 1 4.31 -47.99 -37.19
N LYS A 2 4.58 -46.71 -37.44
CA LYS A 2 5.07 -45.78 -36.41
C LYS A 2 3.88 -45.33 -35.55
N GLY A 3 3.91 -45.62 -34.25
CA GLY A 3 2.87 -45.22 -33.31
C GLY A 3 2.88 -43.71 -33.12
N ILE A 4 1.76 -43.05 -33.43
CA ILE A 4 1.54 -41.64 -33.18
C ILE A 4 1.11 -41.48 -31.73
N GLY A 5 2.01 -40.98 -30.88
CA GLY A 5 1.69 -40.58 -29.50
C GLY A 5 1.07 -39.20 -29.49
N LEU A 6 -0.22 -39.10 -29.19
CA LEU A 6 -0.94 -37.85 -28.99
C LEU A 6 -0.55 -37.27 -27.62
N VAL A 7 0.36 -36.28 -27.61
CA VAL A 7 0.66 -35.51 -26.41
C VAL A 7 -0.47 -34.51 -26.18
N LEU A 8 -1.39 -34.84 -25.27
CA LEU A 8 -2.40 -33.91 -24.79
C LEU A 8 -1.70 -32.83 -23.94
N ARG A 9 -1.39 -31.68 -24.55
CA ARG A 9 -1.01 -30.49 -23.79
C ARG A 9 -2.26 -29.95 -23.11
N MET A 10 -2.40 -30.24 -21.83
CA MET A 10 -3.36 -29.60 -20.95
C MET A 10 -2.93 -28.12 -20.80
N GLY A 11 -3.49 -27.28 -21.65
CA GLY A 11 -3.31 -25.83 -21.56
C GLY A 11 -4.02 -25.34 -20.30
N TYR A 12 -3.26 -24.85 -19.34
CA TYR A 12 -3.81 -24.01 -18.28
C TYR A 12 -4.33 -22.75 -18.93
N LEU A 13 -5.66 -22.64 -19.07
CA LEU A 13 -6.27 -21.37 -19.42
C LEU A 13 -6.09 -20.43 -18.22
N PRO A 14 -5.50 -19.24 -18.40
CA PRO A 14 -5.47 -18.24 -17.35
C PRO A 14 -6.93 -17.90 -16.98
N ALA A 15 -7.24 -17.84 -15.69
CA ALA A 15 -8.54 -17.39 -15.22
C ALA A 15 -8.76 -15.94 -15.66
N TRP A 16 -9.42 -15.74 -16.79
CA TRP A 16 -9.88 -14.43 -17.20
C TRP A 16 -10.98 -14.05 -16.21
N ALA A 17 -10.87 -12.86 -15.63
CA ALA A 17 -11.79 -12.35 -14.66
C ALA A 17 -13.12 -12.04 -15.37
N VAL A 18 -14.00 -13.04 -15.49
CA VAL A 18 -15.29 -12.93 -16.19
C VAL A 18 -16.25 -12.09 -15.35
N CYS A 19 -16.89 -11.09 -15.97
CA CYS A 19 -17.97 -10.35 -15.34
C CYS A 19 -19.14 -11.30 -15.03
N PRO A 20 -19.66 -11.33 -13.79
CA PRO A 20 -20.77 -12.20 -13.47
C PRO A 20 -22.04 -11.76 -14.21
N VAL A 21 -22.92 -12.72 -14.51
CA VAL A 21 -24.21 -12.43 -15.16
C VAL A 21 -25.24 -12.11 -14.08
N TRP A 22 -25.34 -10.84 -13.68
CA TRP A 22 -26.25 -10.36 -12.64
C TRP A 22 -27.23 -9.32 -13.17
N SER A 23 -28.39 -9.21 -12.50
CA SER A 23 -29.28 -8.06 -12.71
C SER A 23 -28.64 -6.79 -12.11
N PRO A 24 -28.98 -5.59 -12.62
CA PRO A 24 -28.47 -4.33 -12.06
C PRO A 24 -28.74 -4.20 -10.55
N ALA A 25 -29.91 -4.63 -10.08
CA ALA A 25 -30.27 -4.60 -8.66
C ALA A 25 -29.34 -5.47 -7.81
N ARG A 26 -29.07 -6.71 -8.25
CA ARG A 26 -28.16 -7.62 -7.55
C ARG A 26 -26.72 -7.11 -7.57
N ALA A 27 -26.27 -6.58 -8.71
CA ALA A 27 -24.93 -6.01 -8.82
C ALA A 27 -24.72 -4.86 -7.83
N ASN A 28 -25.69 -3.95 -7.72
CA ASN A 28 -25.65 -2.84 -6.76
C ASN A 28 -25.61 -3.32 -5.31
N GLU A 29 -26.39 -4.35 -4.97
CA GLU A 29 -26.40 -4.93 -3.62
C GLU A 29 -25.04 -5.55 -3.25
N GLU A 30 -24.48 -6.39 -4.12
CA GLU A 30 -23.20 -7.07 -3.87
C GLU A 30 -22.02 -6.10 -3.83
N ILE A 31 -22.00 -5.11 -4.73
CA ILE A 31 -20.99 -4.04 -4.74
C ILE A 31 -21.11 -3.22 -3.44
N SER A 32 -22.31 -2.80 -3.06
CA SER A 32 -22.52 -1.99 -1.84
C SER A 32 -22.11 -2.76 -0.59
N ARG A 33 -22.46 -4.05 -0.51
CA ARG A 33 -22.09 -4.92 0.62
C ARG A 33 -20.58 -5.05 0.75
N LEU A 34 -19.89 -5.38 -0.34
CA LEU A 34 -18.44 -5.54 -0.33
C LEU A 34 -17.72 -4.22 -0.06
N GLN A 35 -18.22 -3.13 -0.64
CA GLN A 35 -17.72 -1.77 -0.38
C GLN A 35 -17.84 -1.40 1.10
N GLN A 36 -19.00 -1.63 1.71
CA GLN A 36 -19.20 -1.36 3.14
C GLN A 36 -18.23 -2.17 4.02
N GLN A 37 -18.01 -3.45 3.69
CA GLN A 37 -17.08 -4.31 4.41
C GLN A 37 -15.64 -3.79 4.32
N ILE A 38 -15.19 -3.41 3.12
CA ILE A 38 -13.85 -2.84 2.89
C ILE A 38 -13.72 -1.50 3.62
N THR A 39 -14.73 -0.63 3.56
CA THR A 39 -14.74 0.63 4.31
C THR A 39 -14.62 0.42 5.81
N GLN A 40 -15.32 -0.57 6.38
CA GLN A 40 -15.21 -0.89 7.80
C GLN A 40 -13.79 -1.35 8.17
N TRP A 41 -13.19 -2.24 7.38
CA TRP A 41 -11.80 -2.69 7.60
C TRP A 41 -10.81 -1.54 7.49
N ASN A 42 -10.98 -0.65 6.52
CA ASN A 42 -10.14 0.54 6.38
C ASN A 42 -10.25 1.45 7.61
N ASP A 43 -11.46 1.67 8.11
CA ASP A 43 -11.68 2.48 9.29
C ASP A 43 -10.98 1.90 10.54
N SER A 44 -11.12 0.60 10.78
CA SER A 44 -10.38 -0.09 11.85
C SER A 44 -8.86 0.00 11.65
N TYR A 45 -8.39 -0.20 10.41
CA TYR A 45 -6.97 -0.13 10.08
C TYR A 45 -6.38 1.26 10.35
N TRP A 46 -7.01 2.32 9.84
CA TRP A 46 -6.46 3.68 9.92
C TRP A 46 -6.70 4.35 11.28
N LYS A 47 -7.85 4.12 11.93
CA LYS A 47 -8.20 4.79 13.19
C LYS A 47 -7.74 4.01 14.42
N GLN A 48 -7.90 2.69 14.39
CA GLN A 48 -7.64 1.82 15.56
C GLN A 48 -6.28 1.13 15.46
N GLY A 49 -5.75 0.99 14.24
CA GLY A 49 -4.53 0.23 13.97
C GLY A 49 -4.75 -1.29 14.00
N GLU A 50 -5.98 -1.72 13.75
CA GLU A 50 -6.40 -3.11 13.80
C GLU A 50 -6.67 -3.64 12.39
N SER A 51 -6.16 -4.84 12.08
CA SER A 51 -6.52 -5.56 10.86
C SER A 51 -7.33 -6.79 11.22
N ALA A 52 -8.61 -6.78 10.81
CA ALA A 52 -9.53 -7.89 11.04
C ALA A 52 -9.34 -9.04 10.03
N VAL A 53 -8.60 -8.79 8.94
CA VAL A 53 -8.35 -9.76 7.86
C VAL A 53 -6.88 -9.78 7.45
N ASP A 54 -6.47 -10.86 6.80
CA ASP A 54 -5.15 -10.95 6.18
C ASP A 54 -5.04 -10.07 4.93
N ASP A 55 -3.87 -9.48 4.71
CA ASP A 55 -3.59 -8.58 3.57
C ASP A 55 -3.91 -9.24 2.23
N GLY A 56 -3.63 -10.54 2.06
CA GLY A 56 -3.92 -11.25 0.82
C GLY A 56 -5.42 -11.39 0.56
N VAL A 57 -6.21 -11.59 1.62
CA VAL A 57 -7.67 -11.64 1.54
C VAL A 57 -8.23 -10.26 1.22
N TYR A 58 -7.72 -9.21 1.87
CA TYR A 58 -8.08 -7.83 1.57
C TYR A 58 -7.78 -7.49 0.10
N ASP A 59 -6.56 -7.76 -0.37
CA ASP A 59 -6.13 -7.49 -1.74
C ASP A 59 -7.02 -8.20 -2.76
N GLN A 60 -7.35 -9.47 -2.51
CA GLN A 60 -8.24 -10.25 -3.38
C GLN A 60 -9.65 -9.64 -3.44
N LEU A 61 -10.22 -9.31 -2.29
CA LEU A 61 -11.57 -8.74 -2.20
C LEU A 61 -11.65 -7.33 -2.79
N ASN A 62 -10.62 -6.51 -2.59
CA ASN A 62 -10.55 -5.18 -3.20
C ASN A 62 -10.38 -5.28 -4.72
N ALA A 63 -9.56 -6.21 -5.22
CA ALA A 63 -9.46 -6.46 -6.65
C ALA A 63 -10.79 -6.95 -7.26
N GLN A 64 -11.52 -7.79 -6.53
CA GLN A 64 -12.85 -8.26 -6.90
C GLN A 64 -13.88 -7.12 -6.92
N LEU A 65 -13.85 -6.22 -5.94
CA LEU A 65 -14.70 -5.03 -5.92
C LEU A 65 -14.43 -4.14 -7.14
N ILE A 66 -13.16 -3.83 -7.43
CA ILE A 66 -12.76 -3.04 -8.60
C ILE A 66 -13.23 -3.72 -9.90
N GLN A 67 -13.11 -5.05 -9.98
CA GLN A 67 -13.60 -5.79 -11.15
C GLN A 67 -15.11 -5.65 -11.30
N TRP A 68 -15.89 -5.86 -10.24
CA TRP A 68 -17.36 -5.74 -10.30
C TRP A 68 -17.80 -4.33 -10.66
N GLN A 69 -17.17 -3.32 -10.07
CA GLN A 69 -17.45 -1.93 -10.40
C GLN A 69 -17.14 -1.60 -11.88
N ARG A 70 -16.11 -2.21 -12.48
CA ARG A 70 -15.86 -2.09 -13.93
C ARG A 70 -16.88 -2.84 -14.79
N CYS A 71 -17.44 -3.94 -14.28
CA CYS A 71 -18.43 -4.74 -15.01
C CYS A 71 -19.81 -4.07 -15.05
N PHE A 72 -20.18 -3.34 -13.99
CA PHE A 72 -21.54 -2.83 -13.79
C PHE A 72 -21.63 -1.31 -13.60
N GLY A 73 -20.51 -0.60 -13.47
CA GLY A 73 -20.46 0.85 -13.25
C GLY A 73 -19.92 1.61 -14.45
N ASP A 74 -20.36 2.87 -14.58
CA ASP A 74 -19.95 3.78 -15.66
C ASP A 74 -18.70 4.61 -15.31
N GLU A 75 -18.33 4.69 -14.02
CA GLU A 75 -17.20 5.49 -13.52
C GLU A 75 -16.13 4.63 -12.86
N VAL A 76 -14.88 5.08 -12.96
CA VAL A 76 -13.76 4.47 -12.22
C VAL A 76 -13.94 4.79 -10.73
N PRO A 77 -14.09 3.78 -9.88
CA PRO A 77 -14.29 3.98 -8.44
C PRO A 77 -13.09 4.65 -7.80
N PRO A 78 -13.29 5.48 -6.76
CA PRO A 78 -12.19 5.96 -5.94
C PRO A 78 -11.44 4.77 -5.30
N ASP A 79 -10.11 4.86 -5.24
CA ASP A 79 -9.28 3.84 -4.61
C ASP A 79 -9.54 3.81 -3.10
N LEU A 80 -10.31 2.81 -2.67
CA LEU A 80 -10.66 2.62 -1.26
C LEU A 80 -9.46 2.18 -0.42
N SER A 81 -8.36 1.72 -1.01
CA SER A 81 -7.16 1.33 -0.26
C SER A 81 -6.31 2.53 0.17
N ALA A 82 -6.59 3.71 -0.37
CA ALA A 82 -5.90 4.93 0.01
C ALA A 82 -6.23 5.32 1.46
N PRO A 83 -5.28 5.94 2.20
CA PRO A 83 -5.57 6.57 3.47
C PRO A 83 -6.71 7.59 3.32
N PRO A 84 -7.54 7.80 4.36
CA PRO A 84 -8.59 8.81 4.34
C PRO A 84 -8.03 10.17 3.88
N MET A 85 -8.77 10.86 3.01
CA MET A 85 -8.40 12.19 2.53
C MET A 85 -8.68 13.25 3.61
N GLY A 86 -7.88 13.26 4.69
CA GLY A 86 -7.90 14.31 5.72
C GLY A 86 -6.76 15.33 5.56
N GLY A 87 -5.69 14.93 4.87
CA GLY A 87 -4.48 15.73 4.72
C GLY A 87 -4.62 16.92 3.78
N THR A 88 -4.38 18.13 4.28
CA THR A 88 -4.38 19.37 3.48
C THR A 88 -2.99 19.81 3.05
N VAL A 89 -1.94 19.17 3.55
CA VAL A 89 -0.55 19.58 3.35
C VAL A 89 0.00 19.02 2.05
N SER A 90 0.34 19.90 1.11
CA SER A 90 0.95 19.51 -0.16
C SER A 90 2.37 18.95 0.02
N HIS A 91 2.66 17.86 -0.68
CA HIS A 91 4.01 17.31 -0.77
C HIS A 91 4.88 18.17 -1.69
N PRO A 92 6.14 18.47 -1.32
CA PRO A 92 7.11 19.08 -2.24
C PRO A 92 7.45 18.17 -3.43
N VAL A 93 7.43 16.85 -3.19
CA VAL A 93 7.64 15.80 -4.20
C VAL A 93 6.53 14.76 -4.03
N PRO A 94 5.71 14.50 -5.07
CA PRO A 94 4.64 13.50 -5.00
C PRO A 94 5.15 12.11 -4.59
N HIS A 95 4.33 11.36 -3.86
CA HIS A 95 4.56 9.93 -3.65
C HIS A 95 4.08 9.15 -4.86
N THR A 96 4.92 8.23 -5.34
CA THR A 96 4.53 7.24 -6.34
C THR A 96 4.51 5.85 -5.70
N GLY A 97 3.61 5.00 -6.19
CA GLY A 97 3.56 3.60 -5.77
C GLY A 97 4.64 2.78 -6.47
N VAL A 98 4.96 1.62 -5.89
CA VAL A 98 5.77 0.59 -6.56
C VAL A 98 4.87 -0.43 -7.23
N ARG A 99 5.25 -0.89 -8.43
CA ARG A 99 4.52 -1.94 -9.14
C ARG A 99 4.94 -3.32 -8.64
N LYS A 100 3.99 -4.09 -8.11
CA LYS A 100 4.19 -5.51 -7.77
C LYS A 100 4.28 -6.33 -9.05
N LEU A 101 5.30 -7.19 -9.15
CA LEU A 101 5.41 -8.19 -10.20
C LEU A 101 4.81 -9.51 -9.72
N ALA A 102 4.17 -10.25 -10.62
CA ALA A 102 3.40 -11.44 -10.28
C ALA A 102 4.28 -12.60 -9.82
N ASP A 103 5.39 -12.83 -10.53
CA ASP A 103 6.22 -14.02 -10.33
C ASP A 103 7.69 -13.79 -10.76
N LYS A 104 8.48 -14.87 -10.66
CA LYS A 104 9.90 -14.90 -11.02
C LYS A 104 10.13 -14.64 -12.52
N GLN A 105 9.24 -15.10 -13.40
CA GLN A 105 9.38 -14.91 -14.84
C GLN A 105 9.17 -13.44 -15.22
N ALA A 106 8.13 -12.80 -14.67
CA ALA A 106 7.88 -11.38 -14.82
C ALA A 106 9.06 -10.54 -14.30
N LEU A 107 9.66 -10.94 -13.17
CA LEU A 107 10.87 -10.31 -12.65
C LEU A 107 12.06 -10.44 -13.61
N GLN A 108 12.33 -11.65 -14.11
CA GLN A 108 13.42 -11.89 -15.07
C GLN A 108 13.27 -11.03 -16.33
N GLN A 109 12.06 -10.97 -16.90
CA GLN A 109 11.76 -10.12 -18.06
C GLN A 109 11.95 -8.63 -17.74
N TRP A 110 11.50 -8.18 -16.57
CA TRP A 110 11.71 -6.80 -16.14
C TRP A 110 13.20 -6.47 -15.96
N MET A 111 14.01 -7.40 -15.45
CA MET A 111 15.45 -7.19 -15.26
C MET A 111 16.24 -7.24 -16.57
N HIS A 112 15.78 -7.96 -17.58
CA HIS A 112 16.55 -8.27 -18.80
C HIS A 112 17.15 -7.03 -19.50
N ALA A 113 16.46 -5.89 -19.48
CA ALA A 113 16.90 -4.67 -20.15
C ALA A 113 17.56 -3.63 -19.21
N ARG A 114 17.98 -4.03 -18.00
CA ARG A 114 18.45 -3.10 -16.95
C ARG A 114 19.80 -3.55 -16.37
N SER A 115 20.76 -2.62 -16.29
CA SER A 115 22.00 -2.77 -15.50
C SER A 115 21.89 -2.03 -14.16
N ASP A 116 22.83 -2.28 -13.24
CA ASP A 116 23.01 -1.53 -11.99
C ASP A 116 21.79 -1.52 -11.04
N LEU A 117 21.11 -2.66 -10.96
CA LEU A 117 19.95 -2.83 -10.09
C LEU A 117 20.36 -2.80 -8.61
N TRP A 118 19.71 -1.92 -7.86
CA TRP A 118 19.78 -1.91 -6.41
C TRP A 118 18.58 -2.59 -5.80
N VAL A 119 18.83 -3.54 -4.89
CA VAL A 119 17.79 -4.30 -4.20
C VAL A 119 17.72 -3.84 -2.76
N GLN A 120 16.51 -3.48 -2.33
CA GLN A 120 16.20 -3.15 -0.94
C GLN A 120 15.08 -4.05 -0.43
N PRO A 121 15.09 -4.42 0.86
CA PRO A 121 13.93 -5.01 1.50
C PRO A 121 12.73 -4.05 1.39
N LYS A 122 11.57 -4.58 1.02
CA LYS A 122 10.33 -3.81 1.16
C LYS A 122 9.97 -3.79 2.64
N VAL A 123 10.09 -2.62 3.27
CA VAL A 123 9.62 -2.43 4.63
C VAL A 123 8.09 -2.38 4.64
N ASP A 124 7.50 -2.87 5.72
CA ASP A 124 6.05 -2.89 5.89
C ASP A 124 5.65 -1.84 6.93
N GLY A 125 5.58 -0.59 6.47
CA GLY A 125 5.35 0.58 7.30
C GLY A 125 4.33 1.54 6.70
N VAL A 126 4.37 2.78 7.20
CA VAL A 126 3.62 3.90 6.63
C VAL A 126 4.58 4.90 6.03
N ALA A 127 4.31 5.28 4.79
CA ALA A 127 5.17 6.20 4.05
C ALA A 127 5.09 7.62 4.61
N VAL A 128 6.24 8.28 4.71
CA VAL A 128 6.41 9.64 5.24
C VAL A 128 7.36 10.45 4.34
N THR A 129 7.10 11.75 4.24
CA THR A 129 8.03 12.74 3.67
C THR A 129 8.62 13.58 4.80
N LEU A 130 9.94 13.64 4.92
CA LEU A 130 10.66 14.56 5.80
C LEU A 130 11.20 15.74 4.98
N VAL A 131 11.01 16.96 5.47
CA VAL A 131 11.51 18.18 4.82
C VAL A 131 12.50 18.85 5.76
N TYR A 132 13.75 18.92 5.33
CA TYR A 132 14.82 19.65 6.01
C TYR A 132 15.05 20.99 5.32
N ARG A 133 15.17 22.05 6.13
CA ARG A 133 15.54 23.40 5.69
C ARG A 133 16.55 23.99 6.66
N ASN A 134 17.64 24.52 6.11
CA ASN A 134 18.76 25.07 6.88
C ASN A 134 19.25 24.12 7.99
N GLY A 135 19.23 22.82 7.69
CA GLY A 135 19.68 21.78 8.61
C GLY A 135 18.65 21.37 9.65
N ASN A 136 17.42 21.88 9.66
CA ASN A 136 16.39 21.51 10.64
C ASN A 136 15.23 20.76 9.99
N LEU A 137 14.69 19.75 10.66
CA LEU A 137 13.43 19.12 10.27
C LEU A 137 12.29 20.12 10.49
N VAL A 138 11.75 20.67 9.39
CA VAL A 138 10.67 21.68 9.45
C VAL A 138 9.30 21.08 9.18
N ARG A 139 9.24 19.87 8.58
CA ARG A 139 7.98 19.20 8.30
C ARG A 139 8.15 17.69 8.16
N ALA A 140 7.18 16.94 8.67
CA ALA A 140 6.94 15.55 8.31
C ALA A 140 5.51 15.38 7.80
N ILE A 141 5.31 14.72 6.66
CA ILE A 141 4.02 14.62 5.98
C ILE A 141 3.68 13.15 5.73
N SER A 142 2.47 12.72 6.09
CA SER A 142 1.96 11.40 5.72
C SER A 142 1.82 11.27 4.19
N ARG A 143 1.75 10.05 3.65
CA ARG A 143 1.52 9.87 2.21
C ARG A 143 0.20 10.48 1.73
N GLY A 144 -0.90 10.28 2.47
CA GLY A 144 -2.25 10.66 2.04
C GLY A 144 -2.58 10.12 0.65
N ASN A 145 -3.05 10.98 -0.26
CA ASN A 145 -3.34 10.61 -1.65
C ASN A 145 -2.08 10.68 -2.56
N GLY A 146 -0.91 10.91 -1.99
CA GLY A 146 0.37 11.04 -2.68
C GLY A 146 0.69 12.44 -3.18
N LEU A 147 -0.30 13.32 -3.31
CA LEU A 147 -0.11 14.75 -3.60
C LEU A 147 -0.23 15.61 -2.34
N LYS A 148 -1.16 15.22 -1.46
CA LYS A 148 -1.40 15.84 -0.16
C LYS A 148 -1.46 14.78 0.93
N GLY A 149 -0.99 15.16 2.11
CA GLY A 149 -1.00 14.34 3.31
C GLY A 149 -1.23 15.15 4.57
N GLU A 150 -1.13 14.47 5.70
CA GLU A 150 -1.32 15.07 7.04
C GLU A 150 0.02 15.53 7.61
N ASP A 151 -0.02 16.58 8.42
CA ASP A 151 1.17 17.01 9.16
C ASP A 151 1.41 16.06 10.34
N TRP A 152 2.51 15.32 10.26
CA TRP A 152 2.99 14.41 11.30
C TRP A 152 4.22 14.94 12.04
N THR A 153 4.59 16.21 11.86
CA THR A 153 5.86 16.78 12.36
C THR A 153 6.04 16.56 13.86
N GLN A 154 5.03 16.87 14.67
CA GLN A 154 5.12 16.73 16.12
C GLN A 154 5.32 15.28 16.58
N LYS A 155 4.68 14.32 15.91
CA LYS A 155 4.83 12.89 16.21
C LYS A 155 6.18 12.36 15.75
N VAL A 156 6.60 12.75 14.55
CA VAL A 156 7.88 12.33 13.98
C VAL A 156 9.07 12.87 14.77
N LEU A 157 8.97 14.08 15.34
CA LEU A 157 9.99 14.61 16.25
C LEU A 157 10.18 13.76 17.52
N GLN A 158 9.18 12.98 17.93
CA GLN A 158 9.28 12.07 19.07
C GLN A 158 9.97 10.73 18.71
N ILE A 159 10.20 10.45 17.42
CA ILE A 159 10.85 9.21 16.96
C ILE A 159 12.38 9.39 17.08
N PRO A 160 13.07 8.67 17.99
CA PRO A 160 14.49 8.94 18.29
C PRO A 160 15.43 8.71 17.09
N SER A 161 15.07 7.81 16.18
CA SER A 161 15.86 7.50 14.99
C SER A 161 15.75 8.54 13.88
N VAL A 162 14.82 9.50 13.99
CA VAL A 162 14.68 10.59 13.02
C VAL A 162 15.54 11.77 13.48
N PRO A 163 16.58 12.15 12.73
CA PRO A 163 17.44 13.25 13.15
C PRO A 163 16.67 14.57 13.08
N HIS A 164 16.68 15.34 14.17
CA HIS A 164 16.07 16.67 14.19
C HIS A 164 16.84 17.67 13.33
N SER A 165 18.14 17.43 13.14
CA SER A 165 18.99 18.23 12.27
C SER A 165 19.90 17.41 11.35
N THR A 166 20.19 17.97 10.19
CA THR A 166 21.07 17.41 9.16
C THR A 166 22.12 18.45 8.74
N LYS A 167 23.23 17.98 8.17
CA LYS A 167 24.37 18.83 7.76
C LYS A 167 24.73 18.60 6.29
N GLY A 168 25.53 19.52 5.74
CA GLY A 168 26.04 19.42 4.37
C GLY A 168 24.90 19.33 3.34
N ASN A 169 25.03 18.40 2.40
CA ASN A 169 24.07 18.24 1.30
C ASN A 169 22.64 17.93 1.75
N LEU A 170 22.44 17.41 2.96
CA LEU A 170 21.11 17.08 3.49
C LEU A 170 20.43 18.25 4.20
N ALA A 171 21.14 19.36 4.46
CA ALA A 171 20.59 20.50 5.20
C ALA A 171 19.36 21.14 4.52
N ASN A 172 19.26 21.04 3.20
CA ASN A 172 18.12 21.47 2.41
C ASN A 172 17.65 20.31 1.52
N SER A 173 16.94 19.36 2.12
CA SER A 173 16.53 18.13 1.44
C SER A 173 15.06 17.79 1.70
N THR A 174 14.53 16.93 0.83
CA THR A 174 13.25 16.25 1.02
C THR A 174 13.52 14.76 0.91
N LEU A 175 13.24 14.03 1.98
CA LEU A 175 13.52 12.60 2.09
C LEU A 175 12.19 11.86 2.20
N GLN A 176 12.03 10.80 1.41
CA GLN A 176 10.87 9.92 1.48
C GLN A 176 11.32 8.57 2.04
N GLY A 177 10.53 8.01 2.95
CA GLY A 177 10.82 6.73 3.58
C GLY A 177 9.58 6.14 4.25
N GLU A 178 9.80 5.15 5.10
CA GLU A 178 8.74 4.50 5.87
C GLU A 178 9.01 4.60 7.38
N ILE A 179 7.96 4.90 8.13
CA ILE A 179 7.91 4.71 9.58
C ILE A 179 7.38 3.30 9.82
N PHE A 180 8.09 2.52 10.63
CA PHE A 180 7.75 1.13 10.90
C PHE A 180 8.09 0.76 12.36
N LEU A 181 7.44 -0.27 12.88
CA LEU A 181 7.84 -0.88 14.15
C LEU A 181 8.99 -1.84 13.87
N GLN A 182 10.16 -1.55 14.46
CA GLN A 182 11.30 -2.44 14.37
C GLN A 182 10.99 -3.75 15.09
N GLN A 183 11.23 -4.87 14.40
CA GLN A 183 11.05 -6.22 14.91
C GLN A 183 12.28 -7.03 14.53
N GLU A 184 13.14 -7.30 15.50
CA GLU A 184 14.43 -7.96 15.24
C GLU A 184 14.22 -9.38 14.72
N GLY A 185 14.83 -9.68 13.56
CA GLY A 185 14.76 -11.00 12.93
C GLY A 185 13.37 -11.41 12.43
N HIS A 186 12.38 -10.51 12.38
CA HIS A 186 11.08 -10.83 11.81
C HIS A 186 11.15 -10.81 10.28
N ILE A 187 10.71 -11.92 9.67
CA ILE A 187 10.52 -12.05 8.23
C ILE A 187 9.07 -12.45 8.00
N GLN A 188 8.25 -11.52 7.51
CA GLN A 188 6.81 -11.71 7.34
C GLN A 188 6.46 -12.96 6.52
N LYS A 189 7.24 -13.27 5.47
CA LYS A 189 7.03 -14.48 4.65
C LYS A 189 7.14 -15.79 5.46
N GLN A 190 7.95 -15.79 6.52
CA GLN A 190 8.20 -16.99 7.35
C GLN A 190 7.30 -17.04 8.58
N ARG A 191 6.98 -15.88 9.16
CA ARG A 191 6.32 -15.77 10.46
C ARG A 191 4.90 -15.19 10.40
N GLY A 192 4.43 -14.81 9.22
CA GLY A 192 3.14 -14.13 9.03
C GLY A 192 3.18 -12.64 9.37
N GLY A 193 2.07 -11.96 9.09
CA GLY A 193 1.83 -10.56 9.48
C GLY A 193 1.61 -10.45 11.00
N MET A 194 2.14 -9.38 11.60
CA MET A 194 1.95 -9.09 13.03
C MET A 194 1.13 -7.82 13.26
N ASN A 195 0.43 -7.34 12.22
CA ASN A 195 -0.29 -6.06 12.23
C ASN A 195 0.62 -4.89 12.65
N ALA A 196 1.93 -5.00 12.40
CA ALA A 196 2.91 -3.98 12.78
C ALA A 196 2.64 -2.67 12.04
N ARG A 197 2.35 -2.78 10.74
CA ARG A 197 2.01 -1.64 9.89
C ARG A 197 0.73 -0.92 10.36
N SER A 198 -0.33 -1.65 10.67
CA SER A 198 -1.60 -1.07 11.14
C SER A 198 -1.40 -0.37 12.48
N LYS A 199 -0.62 -0.96 13.41
CA LYS A 199 -0.27 -0.29 14.68
C LYS A 199 0.44 1.05 14.45
N VAL A 200 1.42 1.10 13.55
CA VAL A 200 2.08 2.37 13.19
C VAL A 200 1.09 3.35 12.60
N ALA A 201 0.26 2.90 11.65
CA ALA A 201 -0.77 3.75 11.04
C ALA A 201 -1.69 4.37 12.09
N GLY A 202 -2.22 3.55 13.01
CA GLY A 202 -3.06 4.02 14.11
C GLY A 202 -2.34 5.01 15.02
N LEU A 203 -1.10 4.73 15.43
CA LEU A 203 -0.30 5.65 16.27
C LEU A 203 -0.07 7.00 15.59
N MET A 204 0.19 6.99 14.29
CA MET A 204 0.45 8.23 13.54
C MET A 204 -0.83 9.02 13.22
N MET A 205 -1.99 8.37 13.10
CA MET A 205 -3.27 9.02 12.78
C MET A 205 -4.05 9.51 14.00
N ARG A 206 -3.75 9.03 15.22
CA ARG A 206 -4.41 9.50 16.45
C ARG A 206 -4.21 11.00 16.65
N GLN A 207 -5.29 11.73 16.97
CA GLN A 207 -5.21 13.18 17.20
C GLN A 207 -4.65 13.54 18.59
N SER A 208 -4.74 12.62 19.56
CA SER A 208 -4.07 12.77 20.85
C SER A 208 -2.60 12.34 20.75
N ASN A 209 -1.72 13.12 21.38
CA ASN A 209 -0.38 12.62 21.67
C ASN A 209 -0.52 11.38 22.57
N PRO A 210 0.23 10.29 22.33
CA PRO A 210 0.33 9.24 23.32
C PRO A 210 0.87 9.85 24.62
N GLU A 211 0.13 9.67 25.70
CA GLU A 211 0.62 9.90 27.07
C GLU A 211 1.79 8.98 27.39
#